data_AF-G6YH65-F1
#
_entry.id   AF-G6YH65-F1
#
_cell.length_a   1.000
_cell.length_b   1.000
_cell.length_c   1.000
_cell.angle_alpha   90.00
_cell.angle_beta   90.00
_cell.angle_gamma   90.00
#
_symmetry.space_group_name_H-M   'P 1'
#
loop_
_entity.id
_entity.type
_entity.pdbx_description
1 polymer ?
#
loop_
_entity_poly.entity_id
_entity_poly.type
_entity_poly.pdbx_seq_one_letter_code
_entity_poly.pdbx_strand_id
1 'polypeptide(L)' 'MALDEVDPNGLLPASLGYWTCEGSLTTTPCTENVEWMLAMDPVEVDAVDIKRFTSLFPLNARPLRAPNRRFTLGRD' A
#
# COMPACT_ATOMS: atom_id res chain seq x y z
N MET A 1 -0.08 4.84 29.51
CA MET A 1 1.01 4.44 28.60
C MET A 1 0.79 5.24 27.33
N ALA A 2 1.50 6.37 27.19
CA ALA A 2 1.49 7.09 25.92
C ALA A 2 2.17 6.19 24.90
N LEU A 3 1.57 6.02 23.72
CA LEU A 3 2.31 5.48 22.59
C LEU A 3 3.40 6.52 22.28
N ASP A 4 4.66 6.09 22.24
CA ASP A 4 5.73 6.94 21.72
C ASP A 4 5.32 7.41 20.31
N GLU A 5 5.62 8.66 19.99
CA GLU A 5 5.24 9.27 18.72
C GLU A 5 5.96 8.53 17.57
N VAL A 6 5.19 7.94 16.66
CA VAL A 6 5.71 7.23 15.48
C VAL A 6 5.80 8.24 14.34
N ASP A 7 7.01 8.51 13.83
CA ASP A 7 7.20 9.30 12.60
C ASP A 7 6.90 8.43 11.37
N PRO A 8 5.84 8.73 10.60
CA PRO A 8 5.47 7.95 9.41
C PRO A 8 6.52 8.02 8.28
N ASN A 9 7.40 9.03 8.27
CA ASN A 9 8.46 9.10 7.25
C ASN A 9 9.44 7.93 7.38
N GLY A 10 9.57 7.34 8.57
CA GLY A 10 10.38 6.14 8.79
C GLY A 10 9.83 4.87 8.14
N LEU A 11 8.64 4.91 7.54
CA LEU A 11 8.00 3.80 6.84
C LEU A 11 8.14 3.86 5.32
N LEU A 12 8.82 4.89 4.79
CA LEU A 12 9.04 5.04 3.36
C LEU A 12 10.35 4.34 2.92
N PRO A 13 10.41 3.81 1.69
CA PRO A 13 11.65 3.32 1.11
C PRO A 13 12.65 4.47 0.89
N ALA A 14 13.92 4.12 0.72
CA ALA A 14 14.98 5.11 0.50
C ALA A 14 14.82 5.86 -0.84
N SER A 15 14.33 5.17 -1.87
CA SER A 15 13.93 5.78 -3.14
C SER A 15 12.44 6.09 -3.12
N LEU A 16 12.07 7.29 -3.58
CA LEU A 16 10.67 7.71 -3.65
C LEU A 16 10.07 7.55 -5.04
N GLY A 17 10.75 6.88 -5.97
CA GLY A 17 10.19 6.52 -7.27
C GLY A 17 8.93 5.67 -7.10
N TYR A 18 7.91 5.95 -7.91
CA TYR A 18 6.59 5.33 -7.76
C TYR A 18 5.87 5.14 -9.10
N TRP A 19 4.99 4.16 -9.15
CA TRP A 19 3.96 4.06 -10.19
C TRP A 19 2.70 4.81 -9.76
N THR A 20 2.06 5.52 -10.70
CA THR A 20 0.75 6.15 -10.48
C THR A 20 -0.34 5.58 -11.37
N CYS A 21 -1.54 5.42 -10.82
CA CYS A 21 -2.75 5.12 -11.58
C CYS A 21 -4.03 5.60 -10.86
N GLU A 22 -5.05 5.95 -11.62
CA GLU A 22 -6.38 6.22 -11.07
C GLU A 22 -7.08 4.93 -10.64
N GLY A 23 -7.82 4.96 -9.54
CA GLY A 23 -8.51 3.81 -9.00
C GLY A 23 -9.59 4.14 -7.98
N SER A 24 -9.83 3.18 -7.11
CA SER A 24 -10.82 3.25 -6.03
C SER A 24 -10.21 2.84 -4.71
N LEU A 25 -10.94 3.09 -3.62
CA LEU A 25 -10.68 2.45 -2.33
C LEU A 25 -10.75 0.91 -2.46
N THR A 26 -9.89 0.20 -1.72
CA THR A 26 -9.89 -1.27 -1.66
C THR A 26 -10.91 -1.84 -0.69
N THR A 27 -11.59 -0.97 0.08
CA THR A 27 -12.65 -1.31 1.03
C THR A 27 -13.97 -0.67 0.63
N THR A 28 -15.09 -1.31 0.97
CA THR A 28 -16.44 -0.78 0.75
C THR A 28 -16.55 0.64 1.33
N PRO A 29 -17.13 1.63 0.59
CA PRO A 29 -17.95 1.50 -0.63
C PRO A 29 -17.20 1.39 -1.96
N CYS A 30 -15.87 1.23 -1.96
CA CYS A 30 -15.05 1.17 -3.18
C CYS A 30 -15.19 2.43 -4.04
N THR A 31 -15.31 3.61 -3.42
CA THR A 31 -15.43 4.89 -4.13
C THR A 31 -14.24 5.10 -5.05
N GLU A 32 -14.53 5.54 -6.28
CA GLU A 32 -13.54 5.93 -7.29
C GLU A 32 -12.93 7.30 -6.98
N ASN A 33 -12.09 7.83 -7.87
CA ASN A 33 -11.35 9.10 -7.73
C ASN A 33 -10.19 9.05 -6.72
N VAL A 34 -9.56 7.89 -6.59
CA VAL A 34 -8.30 7.74 -5.84
C VAL A 34 -7.14 7.76 -6.82
N GLU A 35 -6.16 8.64 -6.61
CA GLU A 35 -4.84 8.49 -7.23
C GLU A 35 -3.99 7.55 -6.36
N TRP A 36 -3.61 6.40 -6.92
CA TRP A 36 -2.71 5.47 -6.28
C TRP A 36 -1.27 5.82 -6.61
N MET A 37 -0.43 5.99 -5.60
CA MET A 37 1.03 6.06 -5.73
C MET A 37 1.64 4.81 -5.09
N LEU A 38 2.16 3.90 -5.91
CA LEU A 38 2.78 2.66 -5.46
C LEU A 38 4.29 2.80 -5.54
N ALA A 39 4.97 2.87 -4.39
CA ALA A 39 6.43 2.91 -4.34
C ALA A 39 7.04 1.72 -5.10
N MET A 40 8.10 1.98 -5.86
CA MET A 40 8.76 0.92 -6.64
C MET A 40 9.58 -0.03 -5.77
N ASP A 41 10.19 0.51 -4.72
CA ASP A 41 10.99 -0.25 -3.77
C ASP A 41 10.16 -0.64 -2.54
N PRO A 42 10.19 -1.91 -2.11
CA PRO A 42 9.53 -2.34 -0.89
C PRO A 42 10.32 -1.91 0.36
N VAL A 43 9.63 -1.86 1.50
CA VAL A 43 10.26 -1.81 2.82
C VAL A 43 10.28 -3.21 3.41
N GLU A 44 11.44 -3.62 3.91
CA GLU A 44 11.64 -4.93 4.52
C GLU A 44 11.09 -4.95 5.95
N VAL A 45 10.44 -6.05 6.32
CA VAL A 45 9.90 -6.29 7.66
C VAL A 45 10.29 -7.71 8.08
N ASP A 46 10.60 -7.91 9.36
CA ASP A 46 10.96 -9.24 9.86
C ASP A 46 9.83 -10.25 9.61
N ALA A 47 10.20 -11.45 9.17
CA ALA A 47 9.26 -12.53 8.90
C ALA A 47 8.42 -12.91 10.13
N VAL A 48 8.96 -12.78 11.35
CA VAL A 48 8.22 -13.05 12.59
C VAL A 48 7.06 -12.05 12.77
N ASP A 49 7.28 -10.80 12.41
CA ASP A 49 6.30 -9.73 12.53
C ASP A 49 5.22 -9.86 11.45
N ILE A 50 5.60 -10.19 10.22
CA ILE A 50 4.65 -10.51 9.14
C ILE A 50 3.75 -11.69 9.56
N LYS A 51 4.33 -12.74 10.13
CA LYS A 51 3.57 -13.91 10.61
C LYS A 51 2.60 -13.53 11.73
N ARG A 52 3.03 -12.69 12.68
CA ARG A 52 2.17 -12.19 13.75
C ARG A 52 1.02 -11.35 13.20
N PHE A 53 1.30 -10.42 12.30
CA PHE A 53 0.30 -9.56 11.68
C PHE A 53 -0.75 -10.35 10.90
N THR A 54 -0.30 -11.27 10.02
CA THR A 54 -1.18 -12.10 9.19
C THR A 54 -2.03 -13.08 10.00
N SER A 55 -1.60 -13.46 11.22
CA SER A 55 -2.42 -14.26 12.14
C SER A 55 -3.60 -13.48 12.73
N LEU A 56 -3.47 -12.16 12.88
CA LEU A 56 -4.50 -11.27 13.44
C LEU A 56 -5.47 -10.78 12.37
N PHE A 57 -4.99 -10.55 11.14
CA PHE A 57 -5.77 -9.98 10.03
C PHE A 57 -5.76 -10.89 8.79
N PRO A 58 -6.37 -12.08 8.85
CA PRO A 58 -6.36 -13.01 7.72
C PRO A 58 -7.24 -12.51 6.56
N LEU A 59 -6.77 -12.75 5.32
CA LEU A 59 -7.55 -12.62 4.07
C LEU A 59 -8.22 -11.25 3.85
N ASN A 60 -7.59 -10.16 4.28
CA ASN A 60 -8.11 -8.80 4.11
C ASN A 60 -7.69 -8.11 2.79
N ALA A 61 -6.91 -8.78 1.93
CA ALA A 61 -6.55 -8.27 0.61
C ALA A 61 -7.69 -8.49 -0.40
N ARG A 62 -8.21 -7.41 -0.98
CA ARG A 62 -9.19 -7.47 -2.08
C ARG A 62 -8.53 -8.11 -3.32
N PRO A 63 -9.21 -9.02 -4.04
CA PRO A 63 -8.68 -9.59 -5.29
C PRO A 63 -8.37 -8.53 -6.35
N LEU A 64 -7.39 -8.82 -7.21
CA LEU A 64 -7.03 -7.97 -8.34
C LEU A 64 -8.24 -7.70 -9.25
N ARG A 65 -8.31 -6.48 -9.77
CA ARG A 65 -9.34 -6.05 -10.72
C ARG A 65 -8.72 -5.83 -12.09
N ALA A 66 -9.51 -6.02 -13.13
CA ALA A 66 -9.05 -5.74 -14.48
C ALA A 66 -8.60 -4.28 -14.63
N PRO A 67 -7.53 -4.00 -15.40
CA PRO A 67 -7.04 -2.64 -15.61
C PRO A 67 -8.04 -1.78 -16.40
N ASN A 68 -8.92 -2.41 -17.20
CA ASN A 68 -9.83 -1.74 -18.14
C ASN A 68 -9.05 -0.83 -19.09
N ARG A 69 -9.43 0.45 -19.22
CA ARG A 69 -8.76 1.43 -20.10
C ARG A 69 -7.68 2.25 -19.38
N ARG A 70 -7.31 1.88 -18.16
CA ARG A 70 -6.34 2.63 -17.34
C ARG A 70 -4.92 2.22 -17.69
N PHE A 71 -4.01 3.19 -17.57
CA PHE A 71 -2.57 2.98 -17.71
C PHE A 71 -1.89 3.23 -16.37
N THR A 72 -0.82 2.48 -16.12
CA THR A 72 0.08 2.71 -15.00
C THR A 72 1.28 3.49 -15.51
N LEU A 73 1.60 4.62 -14.88
CA LEU A 73 2.69 5.51 -15.28
C LEU A 73 3.82 5.44 -14.25
N GLY A 74 5.06 5.33 -14.69
CA GLY A 74 6.23 5.43 -13.80
C GLY A 74 6.64 6.89 -13.57
N ARG A 75 7.07 7.19 -12.35
CA ARG A 75 7.69 8.46 -11.94
C ARG A 75 8.97 8.12 -11.18
N ASP A 76 10.08 8.72 -11.60
CA ASP A 76 11.37 8.61 -10.93
C ASP A 76 11.49 9.64 -9.79
#